data_AF-A0A2J6HW21-F1
#
_entry.id   AF-A0A2J6HW21-F1
#
_cell.length_a   1.000
_cell.length_b   1.000
_cell.length_c   1.000
_cell.angle_alpha   90.00
_cell.angle_beta   90.00
_cell.angle_gamma   90.00
#
_symmetry.space_group_name_H-M   'P 1'
#
loop_
_entity.id
_entity.type
_entity.pdbx_description
1 polymer ?
#
loop_
_entity_poly.entity_id
_entity_poly.type
_entity_poly.pdbx_seq_one_letter_code
_entity_poly.pdbx_strand_id
1 'polypeptide(L)'
;MKKRRIWIAIFFLIGFGILFWGVNFLKGVDLFNQQTIVYSVYPRVDGLEIGAPVDVNGLRIGQVRDIRFADNNPDRILVEMMLKTDLVIPNNAVAKIYSSDLLGSKAIGFHYKGGGDALQSLDTLPSAVETSLMEEVNRQVAPIKIKAENLLASLDTMVIAVQSIFNDSARKNLEASFRNIKQSVDYLKNTSYNIDTLVVAQKHRLAQIVGNVEAITRNIDSHEEQISHIITNFSSFSDSLAALELTETIKRTDNALNQFSEMIERLDRGEGTVGQLMKNDSLYNNLEQSAGELNSLLYDIKHHPERYVRVSVFGRRPSKTPYQEPEQ
;
A
#
# COMPACT_ATOMS: atom_id res chain seq x y z
N MET A 1 87.78 -38.08 88.33
CA MET A 1 86.42 -38.13 87.73
C MET A 1 85.79 -36.76 87.40
N LYS A 2 86.03 -35.67 88.17
CA LYS A 2 85.39 -34.35 87.92
C LYS A 2 85.77 -33.67 86.59
N LYS A 3 87.05 -33.73 86.17
CA LYS A 3 87.52 -33.10 84.90
C LYS A 3 86.80 -33.63 83.65
N ARG A 4 86.47 -34.93 83.62
CA ARG A 4 85.79 -35.58 82.47
C ARG A 4 84.33 -35.13 82.34
N ARG A 5 83.65 -34.79 83.44
CA ARG A 5 82.26 -34.28 83.42
C ARG A 5 82.16 -32.86 82.85
N ILE A 6 83.16 -32.02 83.09
CA ILE A 6 83.21 -30.64 82.56
C ILE A 6 83.39 -30.65 81.05
N TRP A 7 84.28 -31.50 80.52
CA TRP A 7 84.47 -31.65 79.07
C TRP A 7 83.22 -32.16 78.36
N ILE A 8 82.46 -33.06 78.98
CA ILE A 8 81.17 -33.53 78.45
C ILE A 8 80.17 -32.36 78.40
N ALA A 9 80.05 -31.56 79.46
CA ALA A 9 79.14 -30.41 79.49
C ALA A 9 79.48 -29.36 78.43
N ILE A 10 80.77 -29.07 78.21
CA ILE A 10 81.24 -28.15 77.17
C ILE A 10 80.93 -28.69 75.78
N PHE A 11 81.14 -29.99 75.54
CA PHE A 11 80.79 -30.63 74.27
C PHE A 11 79.29 -30.51 73.96
N PHE A 12 78.42 -30.74 74.97
CA PHE A 12 76.99 -30.53 74.81
C PHE A 12 76.63 -29.06 74.58
N LEU A 13 77.27 -28.10 75.26
CA LEU A 13 77.04 -26.67 75.05
C LEU A 13 77.42 -26.22 73.64
N ILE A 14 78.58 -26.66 73.14
CA ILE A 14 79.02 -26.38 71.77
C ILE A 14 78.09 -27.08 70.77
N GLY A 15 77.70 -28.33 71.04
CA GLY A 15 76.74 -29.07 70.23
C GLY A 15 75.39 -28.37 70.12
N PHE A 16 74.85 -27.89 71.24
CA PHE A 16 73.62 -27.09 71.26
C PHE A 16 73.79 -25.75 70.55
N GLY A 17 74.94 -25.08 70.68
CA GLY A 17 75.24 -23.85 69.94
C GLY A 17 75.27 -24.07 68.42
N ILE A 18 75.95 -25.14 67.96
CA ILE A 18 76.00 -25.52 66.54
C ILE A 18 74.62 -25.94 66.05
N LEU A 19 73.84 -26.67 66.84
CA LEU A 19 72.50 -27.12 66.46
C LEU A 19 71.53 -25.93 66.39
N PHE A 20 71.58 -25.02 67.36
CA PHE A 20 70.81 -23.78 67.34
C PHE A 20 71.15 -22.93 66.12
N TRP A 21 72.44 -22.76 65.81
CA TRP A 21 72.90 -22.05 64.62
C TRP A 21 72.48 -22.75 63.33
N GLY A 22 72.63 -24.08 63.25
CA GLY A 22 72.24 -24.90 62.11
C GLY A 22 70.73 -24.84 61.83
N VAL A 23 69.88 -24.91 62.87
CA VAL A 23 68.43 -24.75 62.71
C VAL A 23 68.08 -23.36 62.17
N ASN A 24 68.77 -22.31 62.63
CA ASN A 24 68.52 -20.96 62.14
C ASN A 24 69.00 -20.77 60.68
N PHE A 25 70.08 -21.45 60.29
CA PHE A 25 70.60 -21.49 58.92
C PHE A 25 69.68 -22.27 57.97
N LEU A 26 69.15 -23.44 58.38
CA LEU A 26 68.17 -24.20 57.58
C LEU A 26 66.81 -23.48 57.46
N LYS A 27 66.45 -22.61 58.42
CA LYS A 27 65.29 -21.72 58.31
C LYS A 27 65.52 -20.53 57.36
N GLY A 28 66.72 -20.38 56.80
CA GLY A 28 67.04 -19.33 55.82
C GLY A 28 67.13 -17.92 56.41
N VAL A 29 67.37 -17.79 57.73
CA VAL A 29 67.49 -16.49 58.39
C VAL A 29 68.90 -15.95 58.19
N ASP A 30 69.13 -15.24 57.09
CA ASP A 30 70.36 -14.47 56.88
C ASP A 30 70.39 -13.24 57.81
N LEU A 31 71.16 -13.29 58.91
CA LEU A 31 71.27 -12.18 59.87
C LEU A 31 72.05 -10.95 59.34
N PHE A 32 72.64 -11.01 58.15
CA PHE A 32 73.56 -9.98 57.62
C PHE A 32 73.21 -9.45 56.22
N ASN A 33 72.13 -9.92 55.60
CA ASN A 33 71.67 -9.37 54.31
C ASN A 33 70.60 -8.29 54.55
N GLN A 34 70.76 -7.12 53.93
CA GLN A 34 69.75 -6.07 53.95
C GLN A 34 68.50 -6.54 53.20
N GLN A 35 67.51 -7.04 53.95
CA GLN A 35 66.23 -7.45 53.40
C GLN A 35 65.35 -6.21 53.25
N THR A 36 64.92 -5.94 52.01
CA THR A 36 63.95 -4.87 51.75
C THR A 36 62.56 -5.45 51.89
N ILE A 37 61.78 -4.95 52.84
CA ILE A 37 60.39 -5.38 53.05
C ILE A 37 59.50 -4.36 52.37
N VAL A 38 58.64 -4.79 51.45
CA VAL A 38 57.69 -3.89 50.78
C VAL A 38 56.28 -4.44 50.84
N TYR A 39 55.31 -3.55 50.64
CA TYR A 39 53.90 -3.89 50.75
C TYR A 39 53.16 -3.65 49.45
N SER A 40 52.06 -4.36 49.26
CA SER A 40 51.07 -3.99 48.24
C SER A 40 49.68 -4.41 48.70
N VAL A 41 48.66 -3.67 48.29
CA VAL A 41 47.27 -3.89 48.72
C VAL A 41 46.45 -4.37 47.52
N TYR A 42 45.90 -5.58 47.63
CA TYR A 42 45.10 -6.20 46.57
C TYR A 42 43.64 -6.30 46.99
N PRO A 43 42.69 -6.22 46.04
CA PRO A 43 41.28 -6.52 46.32
C PRO A 43 41.04 -8.03 46.51
N ARG A 44 41.89 -8.87 45.92
CA ARG A 44 41.85 -10.34 46.01
C ARG A 44 43.23 -10.91 45.72
N VAL A 45 43.55 -12.07 46.30
CA VAL A 45 44.85 -12.75 46.10
C VAL A 45 44.73 -14.17 45.54
N ASP A 46 43.51 -14.68 45.35
CA ASP A 46 43.16 -15.89 44.57
C ASP A 46 44.11 -17.09 44.75
N GLY A 47 44.46 -17.44 46.00
CA GLY A 47 45.34 -18.58 46.30
C GLY A 47 46.83 -18.25 46.41
N LEU A 48 47.20 -16.98 46.55
CA LEU A 48 48.55 -16.59 46.96
C LEU A 48 48.86 -17.10 48.37
N GLU A 49 50.00 -17.78 48.52
CA GLU A 49 50.45 -18.37 49.78
C GLU A 49 51.69 -17.66 50.32
N ILE A 50 51.88 -17.76 51.64
CA ILE A 50 53.14 -17.34 52.29
C ILE A 50 54.29 -18.20 51.75
N GLY A 51 55.38 -17.56 51.34
CA GLY A 51 56.51 -18.20 50.68
C GLY A 51 56.44 -18.21 49.15
N ALA A 52 55.33 -17.77 48.55
CA ALA A 52 55.21 -17.62 47.10
C ALA A 52 56.34 -16.73 46.56
N PRO A 53 56.95 -17.10 45.40
CA PRO A 53 58.09 -16.37 44.88
C PRO A 53 57.69 -14.96 44.42
N VAL A 54 58.59 -14.01 44.67
CA VAL A 54 58.54 -12.66 44.08
C VAL A 54 59.66 -12.59 43.05
N ASP A 55 59.34 -12.20 41.83
CA ASP A 55 60.29 -12.17 40.72
C ASP A 55 60.22 -10.86 39.91
N VAL A 56 61.30 -10.58 39.17
CA VAL A 56 61.33 -9.56 38.13
C VAL A 56 61.73 -10.26 36.85
N ASN A 57 60.88 -10.17 35.82
CA ASN A 57 61.11 -10.81 34.53
C ASN A 57 61.45 -12.32 34.64
N GLY A 58 60.85 -13.04 35.60
CA GLY A 58 61.08 -14.46 35.83
C GLY A 58 62.30 -14.79 36.71
N LEU A 59 63.11 -13.81 37.10
CA LEU A 59 64.20 -14.02 38.06
C LEU A 59 63.69 -13.79 39.49
N ARG A 60 63.73 -14.84 40.33
CA ARG A 60 63.33 -14.74 41.73
C ARG A 60 64.21 -13.76 42.49
N ILE A 61 63.60 -12.72 43.04
CA ILE A 61 64.23 -11.68 43.84
C ILE A 61 63.73 -11.66 45.29
N GLY A 62 62.76 -12.50 45.64
CA GLY A 62 62.16 -12.47 46.97
C GLY A 62 61.09 -13.53 47.17
N GLN A 63 60.30 -13.32 48.21
CA GLN A 63 59.14 -14.16 48.53
C GLN A 63 58.10 -13.39 49.34
N VAL A 64 56.85 -13.84 49.28
CA VAL A 64 55.77 -13.37 50.14
C VAL A 64 56.06 -13.80 51.57
N ARG A 65 56.04 -12.83 52.49
CA ARG A 65 56.34 -13.06 53.91
C ARG A 65 55.08 -13.17 54.76
N ASP A 66 54.09 -12.33 54.51
CA ASP A 66 52.84 -12.28 55.28
C ASP A 66 51.68 -11.82 54.39
N ILE A 67 50.47 -12.28 54.72
CA ILE A 67 49.23 -11.91 54.02
C ILE A 67 48.16 -11.66 55.09
N ARG A 68 47.63 -10.44 55.13
CA ARG A 68 46.64 -10.04 56.14
C ARG A 68 45.64 -9.03 55.58
N PHE A 69 44.50 -8.87 56.23
CA PHE A 69 43.56 -7.81 55.89
C PHE A 69 44.12 -6.45 56.29
N ALA A 70 44.13 -5.50 55.37
CA ALA A 70 44.52 -4.12 55.62
C ALA A 70 43.39 -3.43 56.39
N ASP A 71 43.72 -2.70 57.46
CA ASP A 71 42.77 -1.89 58.24
C ASP A 71 41.54 -2.67 58.74
N ASN A 72 41.67 -3.98 58.97
CA ASN A 72 40.56 -4.90 59.28
C ASN A 72 39.42 -4.92 58.23
N ASN A 73 39.72 -4.56 56.97
CA ASN A 73 38.78 -4.59 55.86
C ASN A 73 38.96 -5.88 55.01
N PRO A 74 37.94 -6.74 54.89
CA PRO A 74 38.04 -7.97 54.10
C PRO A 74 38.27 -7.76 52.61
N ASP A 75 37.92 -6.58 52.06
CA ASP A 75 38.08 -6.24 50.64
C ASP A 75 39.48 -5.70 50.31
N ARG A 76 40.36 -5.59 51.31
CA ARG A 76 41.71 -5.06 51.14
C ARG A 76 42.71 -6.02 51.79
N ILE A 77 43.49 -6.70 50.97
CA ILE A 77 44.48 -7.67 51.42
C ILE A 77 45.86 -7.03 51.29
N LEU A 78 46.50 -6.77 52.43
CA LEU A 78 47.88 -6.33 52.54
C LEU A 78 48.80 -7.55 52.40
N VAL A 79 49.64 -7.52 51.38
CA VAL A 79 50.68 -8.53 51.16
C VAL A 79 52.03 -7.91 51.50
N GLU A 80 52.74 -8.53 52.44
CA GLU A 80 54.12 -8.20 52.79
C GLU A 80 55.08 -9.07 51.97
N MET A 81 56.00 -8.44 51.26
CA MET A 81 56.98 -9.09 50.40
C MET A 81 58.38 -8.80 50.94
N MET A 82 59.17 -9.86 51.09
CA MET A 82 60.58 -9.77 51.43
C MET A 82 61.40 -9.91 50.16
N LEU A 83 62.17 -8.87 49.84
CA LEU A 83 63.11 -8.85 48.71
C LEU A 83 64.53 -9.12 49.21
N LYS A 84 65.24 -9.95 48.47
CA LYS A 84 66.66 -10.28 48.62
C LYS A 84 67.32 -10.10 47.26
N THR A 85 67.58 -8.85 46.90
CA THR A 85 68.19 -8.49 45.62
C THR A 85 69.02 -7.22 45.74
N ASP A 86 70.09 -7.15 44.97
CA ASP A 86 70.91 -5.94 44.81
C ASP A 86 70.35 -5.03 43.68
N LEU A 87 69.27 -5.46 43.02
CA LEU A 87 68.62 -4.72 41.94
C LEU A 87 67.89 -3.49 42.49
N VAL A 88 68.18 -2.33 41.92
CA VAL A 88 67.43 -1.10 42.21
C VAL A 88 66.10 -1.14 41.46
N ILE A 89 65.03 -1.37 42.22
CA ILE A 89 63.65 -1.37 41.74
C ILE A 89 63.07 0.02 42.00
N PRO A 90 62.35 0.64 41.05
CA PRO A 90 61.73 1.93 41.29
C PRO A 90 60.46 1.79 42.15
N ASN A 91 60.14 2.82 42.94
CA ASN A 91 58.95 2.83 43.83
C ASN A 91 57.60 2.81 43.09
N ASN A 92 57.60 3.06 41.77
CA ASN A 92 56.43 2.99 40.91
C ASN A 92 56.23 1.61 40.27
N ALA A 93 57.04 0.61 40.64
CA ALA A 93 56.89 -0.75 40.14
C ALA A 93 55.54 -1.34 40.53
N VAL A 94 54.87 -1.99 39.59
CA VAL A 94 53.61 -2.65 39.84
C VAL A 94 53.88 -4.08 40.29
N ALA A 95 53.46 -4.40 41.51
CA ALA A 95 53.48 -5.76 42.03
C ALA A 95 52.25 -6.50 41.50
N LYS A 96 52.45 -7.35 40.49
CA LYS A 96 51.37 -8.07 39.81
C LYS A 96 51.28 -9.51 40.29
N ILE A 97 50.14 -9.92 40.83
CA ILE A 97 49.86 -11.35 41.10
C ILE A 97 49.56 -12.03 39.76
N TYR A 98 50.28 -13.09 39.45
CA TYR A 98 50.07 -13.91 38.26
C TYR A 98 50.07 -15.40 38.60
N SER A 99 49.62 -16.24 37.67
CA SER A 99 49.64 -17.69 37.86
C SER A 99 51.02 -18.22 37.42
N SER A 100 51.81 -18.75 38.36
CA SER A 100 53.16 -19.25 38.06
C SER A 100 53.13 -20.61 37.38
N ASP A 101 52.04 -21.35 37.51
CA ASP A 101 51.83 -22.63 36.85
C ASP A 101 50.37 -22.83 36.41
N LEU A 102 50.11 -23.98 35.76
CA LEU A 102 48.79 -24.39 35.29
C LEU A 102 47.89 -24.93 36.41
N LEU A 103 48.47 -25.27 37.55
CA LEU A 103 47.76 -25.87 38.69
C LEU A 103 47.14 -24.81 39.61
N GLY A 104 47.45 -23.53 39.36
CA GLY A 104 46.84 -22.39 40.04
C GLY A 104 47.74 -21.75 41.09
N SER A 105 48.99 -22.20 41.24
CA SER A 105 49.96 -21.55 42.12
C SER A 105 50.17 -20.10 41.70
N LYS A 106 50.30 -19.20 42.68
CA LYS A 106 50.47 -17.77 42.44
C LYS A 106 51.88 -17.32 42.78
N ALA A 107 52.34 -16.32 42.03
CA ALA A 107 53.57 -15.59 42.29
C ALA A 107 53.32 -14.09 42.11
N ILE A 108 54.27 -13.27 42.56
CA ILE A 108 54.22 -11.83 42.35
C ILE A 108 55.36 -11.42 41.41
N GLY A 109 54.99 -10.88 40.26
CA GLY A 109 55.92 -10.31 39.29
C GLY A 109 55.98 -8.80 39.43
N PHE A 110 57.16 -8.23 39.52
CA PHE A 110 57.37 -6.78 39.54
C PHE A 110 57.57 -6.27 38.12
N HIS A 111 56.72 -5.33 37.71
CA HIS A 111 56.77 -4.72 36.38
C HIS A 111 56.93 -3.20 36.48
N TYR A 112 57.95 -2.67 35.81
CA TYR A 112 58.20 -1.24 35.74
C TYR A 112 58.76 -0.88 34.36
N LYS A 113 58.44 0.32 33.89
CA LYS A 113 59.09 0.97 32.75
C LYS A 113 59.91 2.09 33.35
N GLY A 114 61.24 2.01 33.25
CA GLY A 114 62.20 2.74 34.09
C GLY A 114 61.89 4.23 34.35
N GLY A 115 62.51 4.76 35.41
CA GLY A 115 62.21 6.07 36.00
C GLY A 115 61.48 5.92 37.35
N GLY A 116 61.67 6.89 38.24
CA GLY A 116 61.22 6.84 39.64
C GLY A 116 62.39 6.75 40.63
N ASP A 117 62.10 7.04 41.89
CA ASP A 117 63.09 6.90 42.97
C ASP A 117 63.29 5.43 43.34
N ALA A 118 64.46 5.12 43.90
CA ALA A 118 64.75 3.78 44.39
C ALA A 118 63.76 3.40 45.50
N LEU A 119 63.19 2.20 45.39
CA LEU A 119 62.30 1.60 46.37
C LEU A 119 63.00 1.50 47.73
N GLN A 120 62.33 2.00 48.77
CA GLN A 120 62.80 1.91 50.14
C GLN A 120 62.05 0.82 50.90
N SER A 121 62.67 0.34 51.97
CA SER A 121 62.00 -0.60 52.88
C SER A 121 60.79 0.09 53.51
N LEU A 122 59.69 -0.64 53.61
CA LEU A 122 58.35 -0.25 54.04
C LEU A 122 57.52 0.54 53.01
N ASP A 123 58.01 0.72 51.79
CA ASP A 123 57.21 1.32 50.71
C ASP A 123 56.02 0.43 50.32
N THR A 124 54.95 1.08 49.86
CA THR A 124 53.76 0.41 49.30
C THR A 124 53.71 0.59 47.79
N LEU A 125 53.77 -0.53 47.06
CA LEU A 125 53.76 -0.58 45.62
C LEU A 125 52.33 -0.65 45.05
N PRO A 126 52.08 -0.05 43.88
CA PRO A 126 50.86 -0.31 43.10
C PRO A 126 50.62 -1.80 42.86
N SER A 127 49.36 -2.23 42.96
CA SER A 127 48.96 -3.64 42.81
C SER A 127 48.24 -3.89 41.48
N ALA A 128 48.39 -5.11 40.96
CA ALA A 128 47.57 -5.62 39.87
C ALA A 128 47.36 -7.14 40.03
N VAL A 129 46.26 -7.67 39.50
CA VAL A 129 46.00 -9.12 39.46
C VAL A 129 45.79 -9.53 38.02
N GLU A 130 46.49 -10.56 37.57
CA GLU A 130 46.32 -11.15 36.25
C GLU A 130 45.17 -12.16 36.22
N THR A 131 44.40 -12.15 35.14
CA THR A 131 43.40 -13.19 34.85
C THR A 131 44.10 -14.54 34.70
N SER A 132 43.63 -15.55 35.42
CA SER A 132 44.24 -16.89 35.35
C SER A 132 44.03 -17.54 33.98
N LEU A 133 44.95 -18.42 33.56
CA LEU A 133 44.80 -19.15 32.30
C LEU A 133 43.50 -19.97 32.25
N MET A 134 43.10 -20.58 33.36
CA MET A 134 41.85 -21.35 33.44
C MET A 134 40.63 -20.46 33.17
N GLU A 135 40.61 -19.26 33.74
CA GLU A 135 39.54 -18.29 33.52
C GLU A 135 39.52 -17.81 32.06
N GLU A 136 40.69 -17.54 31.47
CA GLU A 136 40.82 -17.17 30.07
C GLU A 136 40.37 -18.28 29.12
N VAL A 137 40.81 -19.53 29.37
CA VAL A 137 40.39 -20.72 28.61
C VAL A 137 38.89 -20.92 28.73
N ASN A 138 38.32 -20.85 29.94
CA ASN A 138 36.88 -20.98 30.13
C ASN A 138 36.11 -19.89 29.35
N ARG A 139 36.59 -18.64 29.36
CA ARG A 139 36.00 -17.54 28.59
C ARG A 139 36.02 -17.79 27.09
N GLN A 140 37.06 -18.43 26.56
CA GLN A 140 37.19 -18.78 25.14
C GLN A 140 36.45 -20.06 24.75
N VAL A 141 36.34 -21.05 25.66
CA VAL A 141 35.68 -22.33 25.43
C VAL A 141 34.16 -22.23 25.57
N ALA A 142 33.65 -21.42 26.50
CA ALA A 142 32.22 -21.20 26.69
C ALA A 142 31.45 -20.85 25.40
N PRO A 143 31.88 -19.89 24.55
CA PRO A 143 31.19 -19.60 23.30
C PRO A 143 31.25 -20.75 22.29
N ILE A 144 32.29 -21.60 22.33
CA ILE A 144 32.41 -22.77 21.47
C ILE A 144 31.34 -23.81 21.84
N LYS A 145 31.12 -24.04 23.14
CA LYS A 145 30.04 -24.91 23.62
C LYS A 145 28.67 -24.45 23.11
N ILE A 146 28.37 -23.15 23.26
CA ILE A 146 27.09 -22.57 22.79
C ILE A 146 26.95 -22.70 21.28
N LYS A 147 28.02 -22.42 20.51
CA LYS A 147 28.01 -22.61 19.06
C LYS A 147 27.77 -24.07 18.68
N ALA A 148 28.37 -25.02 19.39
CA ALA A 148 28.17 -26.45 19.15
C ALA A 148 26.72 -26.87 19.45
N GLU A 149 26.13 -26.43 20.56
CA GLU A 149 24.72 -26.70 20.91
C GLU A 149 23.77 -26.16 19.84
N ASN A 150 23.99 -24.92 19.37
CA ASN A 150 23.19 -24.32 18.30
C ASN A 150 23.35 -25.03 16.96
N LEU A 151 24.57 -25.49 16.62
CA LEU A 151 24.80 -26.31 15.43
C LEU A 151 24.03 -27.62 15.52
N LEU A 152 24.06 -28.31 16.65
CA LEU A 152 23.30 -29.55 16.85
C LEU A 152 21.79 -29.34 16.72
N ALA A 153 21.25 -28.27 17.29
CA ALA A 153 19.84 -27.91 17.13
C ALA A 153 19.48 -27.60 15.66
N SER A 154 20.39 -26.95 14.93
CA SER A 154 20.21 -26.66 13.50
C SER A 154 20.20 -27.93 12.67
N LEU A 155 21.06 -28.90 13.00
CA LEU A 155 21.08 -30.21 12.36
C LEU A 155 19.79 -30.99 12.59
N ASP A 156 19.22 -30.95 13.80
CA ASP A 156 17.94 -31.58 14.10
C ASP A 156 16.81 -31.01 13.22
N THR A 157 16.76 -29.68 13.12
CA THR A 157 15.80 -28.99 12.24
C THR A 157 15.99 -29.37 10.77
N MET A 158 17.24 -29.48 10.30
CA MET A 158 17.53 -29.92 8.93
C MET A 158 17.06 -31.36 8.69
N VAL A 159 17.28 -32.27 9.65
CA VAL A 159 16.83 -33.66 9.53
C VAL A 159 15.31 -33.72 9.40
N ILE A 160 14.56 -32.95 10.20
CA ILE A 160 13.10 -32.86 10.10
C ILE A 160 12.66 -32.30 8.74
N ALA A 161 13.31 -31.23 8.26
CA ALA A 161 12.98 -30.62 6.96
C ALA A 161 13.21 -31.61 5.80
N VAL A 162 14.31 -32.35 5.82
CA VAL A 162 14.61 -33.40 4.82
C VAL A 162 13.58 -34.53 4.93
N GLN A 163 13.27 -35.02 6.13
CA GLN A 163 12.24 -36.05 6.32
C GLN A 163 10.87 -35.60 5.80
N SER A 164 10.53 -34.31 5.93
CA SER A 164 9.29 -33.75 5.40
C SER A 164 9.23 -33.73 3.86
N ILE A 165 10.36 -33.63 3.17
CA ILE A 165 10.42 -33.68 1.70
C ILE A 165 10.40 -35.14 1.20
N PHE A 166 10.96 -36.06 1.97
CA PHE A 166 11.01 -37.48 1.63
C PHE A 166 9.78 -38.28 2.09
N ASN A 167 8.79 -37.62 2.69
CA ASN A 167 7.57 -38.29 3.12
C ASN A 167 6.67 -38.66 1.94
N ASP A 168 5.79 -39.65 2.17
CA ASP A 168 4.89 -40.16 1.14
C ASP A 168 3.94 -39.09 0.59
N SER A 169 3.57 -38.09 1.40
CA SER A 169 2.70 -37.00 0.97
C SER A 169 3.39 -36.09 -0.05
N ALA A 170 4.64 -35.71 0.19
CA ALA A 170 5.44 -34.89 -0.71
C ALA A 170 5.67 -35.63 -2.03
N ARG A 171 5.99 -36.93 -1.98
CA ARG A 171 6.11 -37.77 -3.18
C ARG A 171 4.81 -37.84 -3.97
N LYS A 172 3.66 -38.07 -3.31
CA LYS A 172 2.34 -38.09 -3.96
C LYS A 172 1.97 -36.74 -4.58
N ASN A 173 2.24 -35.64 -3.89
CA ASN A 173 1.99 -34.29 -4.41
C ASN A 173 2.87 -33.97 -5.62
N LEU A 174 4.14 -34.38 -5.59
CA LEU A 174 5.07 -34.24 -6.71
C LEU A 174 4.57 -35.04 -7.93
N GLU A 175 4.17 -36.30 -7.73
CA GLU A 175 3.60 -37.14 -8.78
C GLU A 175 2.31 -36.53 -9.37
N ALA A 176 1.40 -36.08 -8.50
CA ALA A 176 0.18 -35.39 -8.94
C ALA A 176 0.49 -34.11 -9.73
N SER A 177 1.49 -33.34 -9.31
CA SER A 177 1.94 -32.14 -10.02
C SER A 177 2.48 -32.48 -11.40
N PHE A 178 3.32 -33.50 -11.53
CA PHE A 178 3.82 -33.95 -12.84
C PHE A 178 2.69 -34.42 -13.76
N ARG A 179 1.70 -35.15 -13.24
CA ARG A 179 0.51 -35.54 -14.00
C ARG A 179 -0.28 -34.32 -14.49
N ASN A 180 -0.51 -33.33 -13.61
CA ASN A 180 -1.23 -32.11 -13.96
C ASN A 180 -0.47 -31.24 -14.98
N ILE A 181 0.86 -31.18 -14.88
CA ILE A 181 1.72 -30.49 -15.85
C ILE A 181 1.60 -31.18 -17.21
N LYS A 182 1.72 -32.51 -17.26
CA LYS A 182 1.56 -33.28 -18.50
C LYS A 182 0.19 -33.03 -19.14
N GLN A 183 -0.88 -33.09 -18.34
CA GLN A 183 -2.24 -32.85 -18.81
C GLN A 183 -2.42 -31.42 -19.34
N SER A 184 -1.85 -30.43 -18.66
CA SER A 184 -1.85 -29.03 -19.13
C SER A 184 -1.12 -28.88 -20.46
N VAL A 185 0.04 -29.52 -20.62
CA VAL A 185 0.79 -29.53 -21.89
C VAL A 185 -0.04 -30.17 -23.01
N ASP A 186 -0.73 -31.28 -22.73
CA ASP A 186 -1.61 -31.94 -23.71
C ASP A 186 -2.81 -31.04 -24.09
N TYR A 187 -3.43 -30.35 -23.12
CA TYR A 187 -4.48 -29.36 -23.42
C TYR A 187 -3.97 -28.18 -24.23
N LEU A 188 -2.79 -27.65 -23.93
CA LEU A 188 -2.18 -26.57 -24.69
C LEU A 188 -1.89 -27.02 -26.13
N LYS A 189 -1.37 -28.24 -26.33
CA LYS A 189 -1.14 -28.81 -27.66
C LYS A 189 -2.44 -28.91 -28.46
N ASN A 190 -3.50 -29.47 -27.87
CA ASN A 190 -4.79 -29.61 -28.53
C ASN A 190 -5.44 -28.25 -28.83
N THR A 191 -5.33 -27.30 -27.91
CA THR A 191 -5.84 -25.93 -28.11
C THR A 191 -5.09 -25.25 -29.24
N SER A 192 -3.76 -25.35 -29.26
CA SER A 192 -2.93 -24.80 -30.34
C SER A 192 -3.29 -25.40 -31.70
N TYR A 193 -3.53 -26.71 -31.75
CA TYR A 193 -3.97 -27.39 -32.97
C TYR A 193 -5.36 -26.92 -33.45
N ASN A 194 -6.31 -26.76 -32.52
CA ASN A 194 -7.66 -26.28 -32.84
C ASN A 194 -7.64 -24.82 -33.28
N ILE A 195 -6.82 -23.97 -32.66
CA ILE A 195 -6.64 -22.56 -33.08
C ILE A 195 -6.03 -22.50 -34.48
N ASP A 196 -4.97 -23.25 -34.75
CA ASP A 196 -4.34 -23.30 -36.07
C ASP A 196 -5.36 -23.74 -37.14
N THR A 197 -6.10 -24.81 -36.85
CA THR A 197 -7.15 -25.32 -37.74
C THR A 197 -8.27 -24.30 -37.95
N LEU A 198 -8.73 -23.62 -36.90
CA LEU A 198 -9.77 -22.58 -36.99
C LEU A 198 -9.29 -21.40 -37.84
N VAL A 199 -8.08 -20.91 -37.59
CA VAL A 199 -7.50 -19.77 -38.33
C VAL A 199 -7.32 -20.13 -39.80
N VAL A 200 -6.82 -21.33 -40.11
CA VAL A 200 -6.69 -21.82 -41.48
C VAL A 200 -8.06 -21.98 -42.14
N ALA A 201 -9.04 -22.60 -41.47
CA ALA A 201 -10.36 -22.84 -42.02
C ALA A 201 -11.18 -21.56 -42.23
N GLN A 202 -11.02 -20.56 -41.34
CA GLN A 202 -11.76 -19.30 -41.41
C GLN A 202 -11.00 -18.18 -42.13
N LYS A 203 -9.77 -18.41 -42.60
CA LYS A 203 -8.95 -17.42 -43.32
C LYS A 203 -9.72 -16.70 -44.43
N HIS A 204 -10.50 -17.44 -45.20
CA HIS A 204 -11.30 -16.87 -46.28
C HIS A 204 -12.46 -16.00 -45.76
N ARG A 205 -13.21 -16.47 -44.75
CA ARG A 205 -14.32 -15.70 -44.16
C ARG A 205 -13.83 -14.45 -43.45
N LEU A 206 -12.69 -14.52 -42.75
CA LEU A 206 -12.06 -13.35 -42.13
C LEU A 206 -11.63 -12.33 -43.19
N ALA A 207 -11.01 -12.78 -44.29
CA ALA A 207 -10.66 -11.89 -45.40
C ALA A 207 -11.91 -11.24 -46.03
N GLN A 208 -13.00 -11.98 -46.17
CA GLN A 208 -14.28 -11.43 -46.67
C GLN A 208 -14.90 -10.43 -45.69
N ILE A 209 -14.86 -10.68 -44.39
CA ILE A 209 -15.36 -9.73 -43.37
C ILE A 209 -14.54 -8.45 -43.41
N VAL A 210 -13.21 -8.56 -43.43
CA VAL A 210 -12.31 -7.39 -43.53
C VAL A 210 -12.59 -6.63 -44.83
N GLY A 211 -12.75 -7.32 -45.96
CA GLY A 211 -13.10 -6.69 -47.23
C GLY A 211 -14.47 -6.00 -47.23
N ASN A 212 -15.48 -6.60 -46.59
CA ASN A 212 -16.81 -5.99 -46.43
C ASN A 212 -16.76 -4.75 -45.53
N VAL A 213 -16.01 -4.80 -44.43
CA VAL A 213 -15.80 -3.65 -43.55
C VAL A 213 -15.09 -2.53 -44.30
N GLU A 214 -14.05 -2.85 -45.08
CA GLU A 214 -13.37 -1.88 -45.93
C GLU A 214 -14.30 -1.26 -46.98
N ALA A 215 -15.14 -2.08 -47.63
CA ALA A 215 -16.12 -1.60 -48.61
C ALA A 215 -17.20 -0.70 -47.99
N ILE A 216 -17.72 -1.05 -46.81
CA ILE A 216 -18.68 -0.22 -46.07
C ILE A 216 -18.03 1.10 -45.67
N THR A 217 -16.82 1.06 -45.10
CA THR A 217 -16.09 2.26 -44.71
C THR A 217 -15.85 3.16 -45.92
N ARG A 218 -15.43 2.59 -47.06
CA ARG A 218 -15.21 3.34 -48.30
C ARG A 218 -16.51 3.92 -48.87
N ASN A 219 -17.62 3.20 -48.76
CA ASN A 219 -18.94 3.71 -49.15
C ASN A 219 -19.43 4.85 -48.24
N ILE A 220 -19.16 4.77 -46.94
CA ILE A 220 -19.50 5.87 -46.00
C ILE A 220 -18.65 7.09 -46.33
N ASP A 221 -17.35 6.91 -46.51
CA ASP A 221 -16.39 7.97 -46.86
C ASP A 221 -16.77 8.63 -48.20
N SER A 222 -17.12 7.83 -49.22
CA SER A 222 -17.49 8.36 -50.53
C SER A 222 -18.86 9.04 -50.58
N HIS A 223 -19.70 8.88 -49.56
CA HIS A 223 -21.03 9.50 -49.48
C HIS A 223 -21.15 10.43 -48.27
N GLU A 224 -20.04 10.83 -47.64
CA GLU A 224 -20.01 11.69 -46.45
C GLU A 224 -20.81 12.98 -46.68
N GLU A 225 -20.58 13.64 -47.82
CA GLU A 225 -21.26 14.88 -48.19
C GLU A 225 -22.78 14.70 -48.34
N GLN A 226 -23.22 13.62 -49.01
CA GLN A 226 -24.65 13.33 -49.18
C GLN A 226 -25.32 12.97 -47.85
N ILE A 227 -24.66 12.20 -46.99
CA ILE A 227 -25.15 11.87 -45.64
C ILE A 227 -25.26 13.15 -44.81
N SER A 228 -24.26 14.03 -44.86
CA SER A 228 -24.29 15.34 -44.21
C SER A 228 -25.45 16.21 -44.71
N HIS A 229 -25.69 16.24 -46.02
CA HIS A 229 -26.85 16.94 -46.59
C HIS A 229 -28.18 16.34 -46.14
N ILE A 230 -28.31 15.02 -46.08
CA ILE A 230 -29.54 14.38 -45.56
C ILE A 230 -29.77 14.76 -44.10
N ILE A 231 -28.74 14.69 -43.26
CA ILE A 231 -28.83 15.08 -41.85
C ILE A 231 -29.22 16.56 -41.72
N THR A 232 -28.59 17.43 -42.51
CA THR A 232 -28.86 18.88 -42.51
C THR A 232 -30.27 19.19 -43.00
N ASN A 233 -30.72 18.56 -44.09
CA ASN A 233 -32.08 18.70 -44.61
C ASN A 233 -33.10 18.17 -43.62
N PHE A 234 -32.83 17.04 -42.96
CA PHE A 234 -33.71 16.49 -41.94
C PHE A 234 -33.81 17.41 -40.73
N SER A 235 -32.69 17.97 -40.25
CA SER A 235 -32.70 18.98 -39.19
C SER A 235 -33.53 20.19 -39.61
N SER A 236 -33.31 20.70 -40.82
CA SER A 236 -34.00 21.90 -41.32
C SER A 236 -35.51 21.67 -41.50
N PHE A 237 -35.90 20.48 -41.97
CA PHE A 237 -37.30 20.06 -42.05
C PHE A 237 -37.91 19.91 -40.65
N SER A 238 -37.19 19.28 -39.72
CA SER A 238 -37.62 19.14 -38.33
C SER A 238 -37.81 20.50 -37.66
N ASP A 239 -36.90 21.45 -37.90
CA ASP A 239 -37.00 22.83 -37.39
C ASP A 239 -38.20 23.56 -38.01
N SER A 240 -38.43 23.38 -39.32
CA SER A 240 -39.60 23.96 -40.01
C SER A 240 -40.91 23.40 -39.47
N LEU A 241 -40.95 22.10 -39.15
CA LEU A 241 -42.11 21.44 -38.55
C LEU A 241 -42.35 21.93 -37.12
N ALA A 242 -41.29 22.08 -36.32
CA ALA A 242 -41.38 22.62 -34.97
C ALA A 242 -41.81 24.09 -34.95
N ALA A 243 -41.46 24.86 -35.98
CA ALA A 243 -41.85 26.26 -36.16
C ALA A 243 -43.30 26.43 -36.64
N LEU A 244 -44.02 25.36 -37.00
CA LEU A 244 -45.43 25.49 -37.34
C LEU A 244 -46.25 25.83 -36.08
N GLU A 245 -46.90 26.99 -36.10
CA GLU A 245 -47.92 27.38 -35.11
C GLU A 245 -49.23 26.63 -35.38
N LEU A 246 -49.19 25.29 -35.33
CA LEU A 246 -50.35 24.43 -35.56
C LEU A 246 -51.50 24.78 -34.64
N THR A 247 -51.20 25.16 -33.39
CA THR A 247 -52.21 25.62 -32.42
C THR A 247 -52.93 26.88 -32.90
N GLU A 248 -52.24 27.84 -33.49
CA GLU A 248 -52.88 29.07 -33.99
C GLU A 248 -53.63 28.81 -35.29
N THR A 249 -53.06 27.99 -36.18
CA THR A 249 -53.71 27.58 -37.42
C THR A 249 -55.02 26.85 -37.14
N ILE A 250 -55.01 25.87 -36.22
CA ILE A 250 -56.20 25.14 -35.79
C ILE A 250 -57.22 26.10 -35.16
N LYS A 251 -56.80 27.07 -34.32
CA LYS A 251 -57.71 28.09 -33.77
C LYS A 251 -58.35 28.97 -34.84
N ARG A 252 -57.57 29.40 -35.84
CA ARG A 252 -58.09 30.19 -36.97
C ARG A 252 -59.08 29.37 -37.81
N THR A 253 -58.79 28.10 -38.06
CA THR A 253 -59.71 27.18 -38.74
C THR A 253 -60.98 26.94 -37.94
N ASP A 254 -60.88 26.71 -36.63
CA ASP A 254 -62.03 26.52 -35.74
C ASP A 254 -62.92 27.77 -35.72
N ASN A 255 -62.32 28.96 -35.59
CA ASN A 255 -63.06 30.23 -35.67
C ASN A 255 -63.74 30.41 -37.03
N ALA A 256 -63.07 30.08 -38.13
CA ALA A 256 -63.66 30.16 -39.47
C ALA A 256 -64.84 29.18 -39.63
N LEU A 257 -64.74 27.96 -39.09
CA LEU A 257 -65.81 26.97 -39.10
C LEU A 257 -66.98 27.39 -38.21
N ASN A 258 -66.73 28.02 -37.07
CA ASN A 258 -67.76 28.57 -36.19
C ASN A 258 -68.50 29.72 -36.86
N GLN A 259 -67.79 30.67 -37.47
CA GLN A 259 -68.40 31.76 -38.25
C GLN A 259 -69.21 31.24 -39.44
N PHE A 260 -68.71 30.21 -40.13
CA PHE A 260 -69.43 29.56 -41.21
C PHE A 260 -70.71 28.88 -40.72
N SER A 261 -70.63 28.15 -39.60
CA SER A 261 -71.80 27.50 -38.99
C SER A 261 -72.86 28.53 -38.56
N GLU A 262 -72.44 29.64 -37.97
CA GLU A 262 -73.33 30.76 -37.62
C GLU A 262 -73.98 31.39 -38.86
N MET A 263 -73.23 31.52 -39.96
CA MET A 263 -73.79 32.00 -41.24
C MET A 263 -74.89 31.06 -41.75
N ILE A 264 -74.69 29.75 -41.68
CA ILE A 264 -75.68 28.74 -42.09
C ILE A 264 -76.91 28.78 -41.17
N GLU A 265 -76.73 28.94 -39.87
CA GLU A 265 -77.85 29.04 -38.93
C GLU A 265 -78.70 30.29 -39.18
N ARG A 266 -78.04 31.44 -39.44
CA ARG A 266 -78.73 32.68 -39.83
C ARG A 266 -79.50 32.53 -41.14
N LEU A 267 -78.93 31.81 -42.12
CA LEU A 267 -79.62 31.45 -43.36
C LEU A 267 -80.88 30.61 -43.10
N ASP A 268 -80.80 29.58 -42.26
CA ASP A 268 -81.96 28.72 -41.94
C ASP A 268 -83.07 29.48 -41.18
N ARG A 269 -82.69 30.44 -40.32
CA ARG A 269 -83.63 31.35 -39.64
C ARG A 269 -84.27 32.40 -40.57
N GLY A 270 -83.88 32.45 -41.84
CA GLY A 270 -84.42 33.41 -42.81
C GLY A 270 -83.86 34.83 -42.65
N GLU A 271 -82.71 34.99 -41.98
CA GLU A 271 -82.05 36.28 -41.80
C GLU A 271 -81.23 36.68 -43.06
N GLY A 272 -81.17 37.98 -43.35
CA GLY A 272 -80.47 38.50 -44.52
C GLY A 272 -81.25 38.30 -45.83
N THR A 273 -80.76 38.88 -46.93
CA THR A 273 -81.46 38.86 -48.22
C THR A 273 -81.66 37.45 -48.78
N VAL A 274 -80.66 36.59 -48.62
CA VAL A 274 -80.73 35.18 -49.08
C VAL A 274 -81.66 34.35 -48.19
N GLY A 275 -81.59 34.50 -46.86
CA GLY A 275 -82.49 33.82 -45.94
C GLY A 275 -83.96 34.23 -46.16
N GLN A 276 -84.21 35.54 -46.34
CA GLN A 276 -85.55 36.04 -46.66
C GLN A 276 -86.06 35.53 -48.00
N LEU A 277 -85.21 35.43 -49.03
CA LEU A 277 -85.60 34.84 -50.31
C LEU A 277 -86.03 33.37 -50.18
N MET A 278 -85.35 32.61 -49.31
CA MET A 278 -85.62 31.18 -49.12
C MET A 278 -86.86 30.88 -48.27
N LYS A 279 -87.21 31.74 -47.31
CA LYS A 279 -88.25 31.46 -46.30
C LYS A 279 -89.53 32.30 -46.41
N ASN A 280 -89.57 33.32 -47.28
CA ASN A 280 -90.67 34.28 -47.26
C ASN A 280 -91.84 33.88 -48.18
N ASP A 281 -92.88 33.28 -47.60
CA ASP A 281 -94.14 32.95 -48.28
C ASP A 281 -94.85 34.19 -48.86
N SER A 282 -94.68 35.37 -48.26
CA SER A 282 -95.31 36.60 -48.76
C SER A 282 -94.71 37.08 -50.08
N LEU A 283 -93.42 36.82 -50.34
CA LEU A 283 -92.81 37.11 -51.64
C LEU A 283 -93.43 36.23 -52.73
N TYR A 284 -93.62 34.93 -52.45
CA TYR A 284 -94.31 34.01 -53.35
C TYR A 284 -95.74 34.46 -53.62
N ASN A 285 -96.49 34.79 -52.57
CA ASN A 285 -97.88 35.26 -52.70
C ASN A 285 -97.97 36.58 -53.48
N ASN A 286 -97.06 37.53 -53.25
CA ASN A 286 -97.03 38.80 -53.96
C ASN A 286 -96.64 38.62 -55.44
N LEU A 287 -95.73 37.69 -55.75
CA LEU A 287 -95.38 37.35 -57.13
C LEU A 287 -96.53 36.64 -57.85
N GLU A 288 -97.22 35.71 -57.19
CA GLU A 288 -98.39 35.02 -57.73
C GLU A 288 -99.54 36.00 -57.99
N GLN A 289 -99.82 36.90 -57.04
CA GLN A 289 -100.80 37.96 -57.21
C GLN A 289 -100.40 38.90 -58.36
N SER A 290 -99.14 39.31 -58.43
CA SER A 290 -98.63 40.14 -59.53
C SER A 290 -98.79 39.44 -60.89
N ALA A 291 -98.55 38.13 -60.95
CA ALA A 291 -98.74 37.32 -62.15
C ALA A 291 -100.23 37.19 -62.53
N GLY A 292 -101.13 37.06 -61.54
CA GLY A 292 -102.57 37.06 -61.73
C GLY A 292 -103.13 38.39 -62.26
N GLU A 293 -102.66 39.51 -61.72
CA GLU A 293 -102.99 40.85 -62.22
C GLU A 293 -102.45 41.07 -63.65
N LEU A 294 -101.24 40.62 -63.94
CA LEU A 294 -100.66 40.64 -65.29
C LEU A 294 -101.49 39.81 -66.28
N ASN A 295 -101.93 38.61 -65.88
CA ASN A 295 -102.77 37.76 -66.72
C ASN A 295 -104.13 38.42 -67.00
N SER A 296 -104.72 39.07 -66.00
CA SER A 296 -105.97 39.82 -66.15
C SER A 296 -105.81 41.02 -67.10
N LEU A 297 -104.70 41.75 -67.01
CA LEU A 297 -104.34 42.82 -67.94
C LEU A 297 -104.18 42.30 -69.38
N LEU A 298 -103.47 41.18 -69.55
CA LEU A 298 -103.28 40.56 -70.87
C LEU A 298 -104.61 40.05 -71.45
N TYR A 299 -105.51 39.54 -70.62
CA TYR A 299 -106.85 39.12 -71.01
C TYR A 299 -107.68 40.32 -71.51
N ASP A 300 -107.70 41.45 -70.79
CA ASP A 300 -108.47 42.64 -71.22
C ASP A 300 -107.86 43.27 -72.48
N ILE A 301 -106.53 43.31 -72.61
CA ILE A 301 -105.86 43.76 -73.84
C ILE A 301 -106.26 42.90 -75.04
N LYS A 302 -106.39 41.57 -74.86
CA LYS A 302 -106.76 40.66 -75.95
C LYS A 302 -108.21 40.84 -76.41
N HIS A 303 -109.14 41.10 -75.48
CA HIS A 303 -110.57 41.15 -75.78
C HIS A 303 -111.07 42.55 -76.12
N HIS A 304 -110.39 43.59 -75.61
CA HIS A 304 -110.70 44.99 -75.87
C HIS A 304 -109.45 45.76 -76.35
N PRO A 305 -108.80 45.34 -77.45
CA PRO A 305 -107.57 45.97 -77.92
C PRO A 305 -107.74 47.46 -78.21
N GLU A 306 -108.93 47.89 -78.63
CA GLU A 306 -109.27 49.30 -78.86
C GLU A 306 -109.16 50.21 -77.62
N ARG A 307 -109.16 49.64 -76.40
CA ARG A 307 -108.94 50.40 -75.15
C ARG A 307 -107.48 50.79 -74.93
N TYR A 308 -106.54 49.94 -75.34
CA TYR A 308 -105.12 50.06 -75.02
C TYR A 308 -104.25 50.42 -76.25
N VAL A 309 -104.75 50.16 -77.46
CA VAL A 309 -104.05 50.46 -78.71
C VAL A 309 -104.95 51.27 -79.62
N ARG A 310 -104.66 52.57 -79.78
CA ARG A 310 -105.32 53.45 -80.74
C ARG A 310 -104.43 53.68 -81.96
N VAL A 311 -104.86 53.19 -83.12
CA VAL A 311 -104.21 53.48 -84.41
C VAL A 311 -105.10 54.48 -85.17
N SER A 312 -104.70 55.75 -85.24
CA SER A 312 -105.43 56.80 -85.96
C SER A 312 -104.74 57.09 -87.29
N VAL A 313 -105.36 56.68 -88.40
CA VAL A 313 -104.92 57.00 -89.77
C VAL A 313 -106.04 57.82 -90.44
N PHE A 314 -105.81 59.13 -90.59
CA PHE A 314 -106.69 60.16 -91.16
C PHE A 314 -107.81 60.76 -90.30
N GLY A 315 -107.89 62.10 -90.31
CA GLY A 315 -108.67 62.92 -89.38
C GLY A 315 -110.18 62.95 -89.63
N ARG A 316 -110.94 62.50 -88.62
CA ARG A 316 -112.31 62.94 -88.29
C ARG A 316 -112.61 62.51 -86.84
N ARG A 317 -113.06 63.42 -85.97
CA ARG A 317 -113.70 63.07 -84.67
C ARG A 317 -115.15 62.65 -84.95
N PRO A 318 -115.67 61.53 -84.40
CA PRO A 318 -116.17 61.42 -83.00
C PRO A 318 -115.88 60.01 -82.39
N SER A 319 -116.28 59.52 -81.22
CA SER A 319 -117.29 59.79 -80.19
C SER A 319 -116.77 59.23 -78.84
N LYS A 320 -117.09 59.85 -77.70
CA LYS A 320 -116.79 59.31 -76.35
C LYS A 320 -117.85 58.26 -75.98
N THR A 321 -117.50 56.98 -75.97
CA THR A 321 -118.24 55.96 -75.22
C THR A 321 -117.75 55.96 -73.77
N PRO A 322 -118.61 56.21 -72.76
CA PRO A 322 -118.25 56.07 -71.35
C PRO A 322 -118.02 54.59 -71.00
N TYR A 323 -116.99 54.34 -70.20
CA TYR A 323 -116.67 53.04 -69.61
C TYR A 323 -117.74 52.66 -68.57
N GLN A 324 -118.21 51.41 -68.61
CA GLN A 324 -118.96 50.77 -67.53
C GLN A 324 -118.12 49.63 -66.96
N GLU A 325 -118.01 49.62 -65.63
CA GLU A 325 -117.23 48.69 -64.82
C GLU A 325 -117.80 47.27 -64.93
N PRO A 326 -116.99 46.23 -65.19
CA PRO A 326 -117.43 44.85 -65.09
C PRO A 326 -117.64 44.47 -63.61
N GLU A 327 -118.77 43.82 -63.30
CA GLU A 327 -119.00 43.22 -61.98
C GLU A 327 -117.92 42.16 -61.68
N GLN A 328 -117.49 42.15 -60.42
CA GLN A 328 -116.38 41.39 -59.85
C GLN A 328 -116.52 39.87 -60.03
#